data_AF-A0A661CGK1-F1
#
_entry.id   AF-A0A661CGK1-F1
#
_cell.length_a   1.000
_cell.length_b   1.000
_cell.length_c   1.000
_cell.angle_alpha   90.00
_cell.angle_beta   90.00
_cell.angle_gamma   90.00
#
_symmetry.space_group_name_H-M   'P 1'
#
loop_
_entity.id
_entity.type
_entity.pdbx_description
1 polymer ?
#
loop_
_entity_poly.entity_id
_entity_poly.type
_entity_poly.pdbx_seq_one_letter_code
_entity_poly.pdbx_strand_id
1 'polypeptide(L)'
;KGVLDIGKLKVSGTHSEKIHLEINAADGLIKLHPMSANLYQGQYQGNVSLDARGKILKLAINENLKAVQVGPLLKDLSGDDKISGTANAQVKLTGNGATVDQIKQTLIGNGQFSFTDGALQGVNIAESIRKAKAALKGEKLPASNAPLKTDFSSLTGSFTATNGIIDNQDLLVMSPLLRINGAGKVDLPKEGIDYGLKVVIVGTSKGQGGTDLDDLKGLTIPVKITGTFDQPKPTVDIANLLKEQATEEMKSKIADKLEDKLGSDLGGLLGGVLGTKKSETTSAEPASQSAEAEPSQEQKPAQEEPAESPEDILKNKFKSLF
;
A
#
# COMPACT_ATOMS: atom_id res chain seq x y z
N LYS A 1 -30.88 10.96 -20.86
CA LYS A 1 -29.52 11.40 -21.24
C LYS A 1 -29.31 12.80 -20.70
N GLY A 2 -28.12 13.12 -20.21
CA GLY A 2 -27.75 14.44 -19.72
C GLY A 2 -26.26 14.67 -19.88
N VAL A 3 -25.85 15.93 -19.89
CA VAL A 3 -24.46 16.37 -19.96
C VAL A 3 -24.23 17.32 -18.79
N LEU A 4 -23.10 17.13 -18.10
CA LEU A 4 -22.68 17.97 -16.98
C LEU A 4 -21.26 18.46 -17.21
N ASP A 5 -21.12 19.77 -17.37
CA ASP A 5 -19.85 20.47 -17.47
C ASP A 5 -19.62 21.29 -16.21
N ILE A 6 -18.52 21.04 -15.51
CA ILE A 6 -18.17 21.73 -14.26
C ILE A 6 -16.79 22.37 -14.41
N GLY A 7 -16.73 23.69 -14.21
CA GLY A 7 -15.47 24.43 -14.28
C GLY A 7 -14.48 23.98 -13.20
N LYS A 8 -14.93 23.93 -11.94
CA LYS A 8 -14.17 23.44 -10.78
C LYS A 8 -15.08 22.70 -9.82
N LEU A 9 -14.58 21.60 -9.26
CA LEU A 9 -15.27 20.82 -8.26
C LEU A 9 -14.30 20.47 -7.14
N LYS A 10 -14.77 20.61 -5.90
CA LYS A 10 -14.10 20.10 -4.72
C LYS A 10 -15.03 19.12 -4.02
N VAL A 11 -14.66 17.84 -4.01
CA VAL A 11 -15.43 16.77 -3.35
C VAL A 11 -14.47 15.91 -2.56
N SER A 12 -14.79 15.64 -1.30
CA SER A 12 -13.96 14.82 -0.39
C SER A 12 -12.49 15.25 -0.37
N GLY A 13 -12.25 16.56 -0.24
CA GLY A 13 -10.90 17.14 -0.27
C GLY A 13 -10.28 17.24 -1.67
N THR A 14 -10.72 16.41 -2.62
CA THR A 14 -10.14 16.30 -3.96
C THR A 14 -10.50 17.49 -4.83
N HIS A 15 -9.50 18.06 -5.51
CA HIS A 15 -9.67 19.20 -6.40
C HIS A 15 -9.64 18.74 -7.86
N SER A 16 -10.65 19.13 -8.63
CA SER A 16 -10.76 18.79 -10.05
C SER A 16 -11.25 19.99 -10.84
N GLU A 17 -10.78 20.11 -12.07
CA GLU A 17 -11.10 21.21 -12.98
C GLU A 17 -11.53 20.67 -14.35
N LYS A 18 -12.32 21.45 -15.09
CA LYS A 18 -12.78 21.11 -16.45
C LYS A 18 -13.38 19.70 -16.52
N ILE A 19 -14.33 19.43 -15.63
CA ILE A 19 -15.01 18.14 -15.59
C ILE A 19 -16.06 18.12 -16.69
N HIS A 20 -16.07 17.05 -17.45
CA HIS A 20 -17.11 16.73 -18.42
C HIS A 20 -17.62 15.33 -18.14
N LEU A 21 -18.94 15.19 -18.04
CA LEU A 21 -19.62 13.95 -17.71
C LEU A 21 -20.89 13.84 -18.54
N GLU A 22 -20.95 12.84 -19.43
CA GLU A 22 -22.19 12.45 -20.07
C GLU A 22 -22.85 11.27 -19.35
N ILE A 23 -24.14 11.41 -19.04
CA ILE A 23 -24.93 10.43 -18.30
C ILE A 23 -26.04 9.90 -19.20
N ASN A 24 -26.07 8.58 -19.39
CA ASN A 24 -27.19 7.88 -19.99
C ASN A 24 -27.73 6.83 -19.03
N ALA A 25 -28.85 7.16 -18.37
CA ALA A 25 -29.58 6.26 -17.49
C ALA A 25 -30.94 5.93 -18.13
N ALA A 26 -31.18 4.65 -18.39
CA ALA A 26 -32.44 4.13 -18.91
C ALA A 26 -32.63 2.68 -18.46
N ASP A 27 -33.85 2.34 -18.02
CA ASP A 27 -34.27 0.96 -17.70
C ASP A 27 -33.29 0.20 -16.80
N GLY A 28 -32.79 0.84 -15.74
CA GLY A 28 -31.84 0.23 -14.80
C GLY A 28 -30.41 0.07 -15.33
N LEU A 29 -30.10 0.55 -16.54
CA LEU A 29 -28.74 0.65 -17.06
C LEU A 29 -28.27 2.11 -17.01
N ILE A 30 -27.18 2.35 -16.28
CA ILE A 30 -26.54 3.66 -16.16
C ILE A 30 -25.18 3.58 -16.84
N LYS A 31 -24.92 4.48 -17.78
CA LYS A 31 -23.62 4.66 -18.44
C LYS A 31 -23.13 6.08 -18.23
N LEU A 32 -21.92 6.22 -17.72
CA LEU A 32 -21.17 7.45 -17.61
C LEU A 32 -20.07 7.40 -18.67
N HIS A 33 -20.31 8.06 -19.81
CA HIS A 33 -19.38 8.01 -20.94
C HIS A 33 -19.67 9.14 -21.95
N PRO A 34 -18.68 9.97 -22.28
CA PRO A 34 -17.35 10.04 -21.68
C PRO A 34 -17.36 10.69 -20.28
N MET A 35 -16.38 10.31 -19.46
CA MET A 35 -15.97 11.07 -18.28
C MET A 35 -14.57 11.63 -18.52
N SER A 36 -14.37 12.92 -18.21
CA SER A 36 -13.02 13.49 -18.19
C SER A 36 -12.89 14.60 -17.16
N ALA A 37 -11.68 14.78 -16.63
CA ALA A 37 -11.34 15.88 -15.74
C ALA A 37 -9.84 16.19 -15.80
N ASN A 38 -9.47 17.42 -15.47
CA ASN A 38 -8.11 17.75 -15.09
C ASN A 38 -7.98 17.62 -13.57
N LEU A 39 -6.95 16.90 -13.11
CA LEU A 39 -6.70 16.71 -11.69
C LEU A 39 -5.20 16.65 -11.41
N TYR A 40 -4.75 17.42 -10.42
CA TYR A 40 -3.36 17.47 -9.94
C TYR A 40 -2.33 17.53 -11.06
N GLN A 41 -2.47 18.53 -11.94
CA GLN A 41 -1.64 18.78 -13.13
C GLN A 41 -1.78 17.74 -14.27
N GLY A 42 -2.45 16.63 -14.01
CA GLY A 42 -2.71 15.57 -14.97
C GLY A 42 -4.13 15.58 -15.53
N GLN A 43 -4.46 14.48 -16.19
CA GLN A 43 -5.73 14.26 -16.86
C GLN A 43 -6.31 12.91 -16.46
N TYR A 44 -7.62 12.88 -16.31
CA TYR A 44 -8.42 11.69 -16.11
C TYR A 44 -9.41 11.54 -17.26
N GLN A 45 -9.55 10.30 -17.72
CA GLN A 45 -10.57 9.89 -18.67
C GLN A 45 -11.11 8.54 -18.23
N GLY A 46 -12.43 8.37 -18.27
CA GLY A 46 -13.07 7.22 -17.67
C GLY A 46 -14.40 6.86 -18.30
N ASN A 47 -14.80 5.60 -18.09
CA ASN A 47 -16.09 5.10 -18.52
C ASN A 47 -16.62 4.15 -17.46
N VAL A 48 -17.80 4.43 -16.94
CA VAL A 48 -18.44 3.61 -15.92
C VAL A 48 -19.78 3.11 -16.44
N SER A 49 -20.05 1.82 -16.29
CA SER A 49 -21.35 1.23 -16.56
C SER A 49 -21.84 0.49 -15.34
N LEU A 50 -23.09 0.75 -14.97
CA LEU A 50 -23.79 0.09 -13.89
C LEU A 50 -25.08 -0.53 -14.42
N ASP A 51 -25.20 -1.84 -14.34
CA ASP A 51 -26.37 -2.60 -14.80
C ASP A 51 -27.13 -3.18 -13.61
N ALA A 52 -28.26 -2.57 -13.28
CA ALA A 52 -29.17 -2.96 -12.21
C ALA A 52 -30.43 -3.69 -12.71
N ARG A 53 -30.45 -4.14 -13.98
CA ARG A 53 -31.61 -4.86 -14.57
C ARG A 53 -31.79 -6.26 -14.01
N GLY A 54 -30.69 -6.88 -13.59
CA GLY A 54 -30.69 -8.20 -12.96
C GLY A 54 -30.83 -8.12 -11.44
N LYS A 55 -31.00 -9.28 -10.79
CA LYS A 55 -30.98 -9.37 -9.32
C LYS A 55 -29.63 -8.98 -8.70
N ILE A 56 -28.55 -9.11 -9.46
CA ILE A 56 -27.18 -8.76 -9.05
C ILE A 56 -26.72 -7.60 -9.92
N LEU A 57 -26.34 -6.50 -9.26
CA LEU A 57 -25.78 -5.31 -9.87
C LEU A 57 -24.44 -5.65 -10.53
N LYS A 58 -24.24 -5.21 -11.77
CA LYS A 58 -22.96 -5.37 -12.48
C LYS A 58 -22.29 -4.03 -12.68
N LEU A 59 -21.03 -3.93 -12.28
CA LEU A 59 -20.17 -2.77 -12.47
C LEU A 59 -19.14 -3.10 -13.56
N ALA A 60 -18.91 -2.15 -14.46
CA ALA A 60 -17.77 -2.14 -15.36
C ALA A 60 -17.12 -0.75 -15.35
N ILE A 61 -15.80 -0.71 -15.21
CA ILE A 61 -15.00 0.51 -15.23
C ILE A 61 -13.88 0.38 -16.25
N ASN A 62 -13.54 1.50 -16.88
CA ASN A 62 -12.42 1.61 -17.81
C ASN A 62 -11.82 3.00 -17.66
N GLU A 63 -10.80 3.09 -16.82
CA GLU A 63 -10.24 4.31 -16.29
C GLU A 63 -8.82 4.52 -16.82
N ASN A 64 -8.48 5.77 -17.12
CA ASN A 64 -7.18 6.19 -17.59
C ASN A 64 -6.77 7.48 -16.85
N LEU A 65 -5.61 7.43 -16.20
CA LEU A 65 -4.94 8.56 -15.59
C LEU A 65 -3.65 8.83 -16.35
N LYS A 66 -3.40 10.11 -16.65
CA LYS A 66 -2.20 10.54 -17.36
C LYS A 66 -1.55 11.71 -16.63
N ALA A 67 -0.27 11.53 -16.32
CA ALA A 67 0.60 12.54 -15.70
C ALA A 67 0.01 13.20 -14.44
N VAL A 68 -0.64 12.42 -13.57
CA VAL A 68 -1.27 12.91 -12.35
C VAL A 68 -0.27 12.93 -11.20
N GLN A 69 -0.17 14.06 -10.48
CA GLN A 69 0.62 14.09 -9.24
C GLN A 69 -0.10 13.35 -8.11
N VAL A 70 0.43 12.19 -7.73
CA VAL A 70 -0.26 11.27 -6.81
C VAL A 70 -0.17 11.70 -5.35
N GLY A 71 0.94 12.34 -4.95
CA GLY A 71 1.11 12.80 -3.55
C GLY A 71 -0.02 13.71 -3.09
N PRO A 72 -0.28 14.84 -3.78
CA PRO A 72 -1.42 15.71 -3.47
C PRO A 72 -2.80 15.02 -3.57
N LEU A 73 -2.98 14.15 -4.56
CA LEU A 73 -4.21 13.38 -4.73
C LEU A 73 -4.50 12.47 -3.53
N LEU A 74 -3.52 11.66 -3.11
CA LEU A 74 -3.67 10.76 -1.98
C LEU A 74 -3.82 11.54 -0.67
N LYS A 75 -3.14 12.67 -0.55
CA LYS A 75 -3.26 13.53 0.63
C LYS A 75 -4.70 14.03 0.80
N ASP A 76 -5.33 14.44 -0.30
CA ASP A 76 -6.71 14.91 -0.30
C ASP A 76 -7.73 13.77 -0.10
N LEU A 77 -7.48 12.57 -0.67
CA LEU A 77 -8.40 11.42 -0.58
C LEU A 77 -8.33 10.68 0.76
N SER A 78 -7.13 10.37 1.22
CA SER A 78 -6.87 9.45 2.33
C SER A 78 -6.21 10.12 3.54
N GLY A 79 -5.69 11.34 3.37
CA GLY A 79 -4.85 12.00 4.37
C GLY A 79 -3.39 11.49 4.40
N ASP A 80 -3.06 10.51 3.57
CA ASP A 80 -1.75 9.87 3.46
C ASP A 80 -1.01 10.34 2.20
N ASP A 81 0.33 10.46 2.28
CA ASP A 81 1.24 10.80 1.19
C ASP A 81 2.39 9.78 1.05
N LYS A 82 2.16 8.53 1.51
CA LYS A 82 3.08 7.38 1.44
C LYS A 82 3.72 7.16 0.08
N ILE A 83 3.07 7.52 -1.01
CA ILE A 83 3.65 7.51 -2.35
C ILE A 83 3.48 8.87 -3.03
N SER A 84 4.57 9.34 -3.62
CA SER A 84 4.63 10.58 -4.40
C SER A 84 5.19 10.30 -5.78
N GLY A 85 5.06 11.27 -6.68
CA GLY A 85 5.51 11.19 -8.07
C GLY A 85 4.39 11.48 -9.06
N THR A 86 4.74 11.41 -10.34
CA THR A 86 3.80 11.58 -11.45
C THR A 86 3.36 10.22 -11.96
N ALA A 87 2.06 9.92 -11.90
CA ALA A 87 1.53 8.62 -12.29
C ALA A 87 0.77 8.64 -13.61
N ASN A 88 0.88 7.52 -14.32
CA ASN A 88 -0.07 7.10 -15.34
C ASN A 88 -0.66 5.77 -14.88
N ALA A 89 -1.96 5.57 -15.10
CA ALA A 89 -2.62 4.31 -14.77
C ALA A 89 -3.71 4.02 -15.79
N GLN A 90 -3.86 2.76 -16.15
CA GLN A 90 -4.98 2.28 -16.96
C GLN A 90 -5.56 1.06 -16.28
N VAL A 91 -6.87 1.06 -16.08
CA VAL A 91 -7.56 0.01 -15.33
C VAL A 91 -8.85 -0.33 -16.05
N LYS A 92 -9.06 -1.61 -16.33
CA LYS A 92 -10.31 -2.14 -16.86
C LYS A 92 -10.77 -3.29 -15.98
N LEU A 93 -11.82 -3.04 -15.20
CA LEU A 93 -12.35 -4.00 -14.24
C LEU A 93 -13.85 -4.17 -14.41
N THR A 94 -14.31 -5.36 -14.07
CA THR A 94 -15.72 -5.70 -13.92
C THR A 94 -15.93 -6.34 -12.56
N GLY A 95 -17.10 -6.15 -11.98
CA GLY A 95 -17.47 -6.75 -10.70
C GLY A 95 -18.98 -6.85 -10.57
N ASN A 96 -19.46 -7.67 -9.65
CA ASN A 96 -20.88 -7.89 -9.44
C ASN A 96 -21.19 -8.01 -7.94
N GLY A 97 -22.20 -7.30 -7.45
CA GLY A 97 -22.54 -7.34 -6.03
C GLY A 97 -23.48 -6.21 -5.62
N ALA A 98 -24.30 -6.47 -4.61
CA ALA A 98 -25.19 -5.48 -4.03
C ALA A 98 -24.46 -4.49 -3.10
N THR A 99 -23.26 -4.85 -2.62
CA THR A 99 -22.42 -4.01 -1.77
C THR A 99 -21.03 -3.83 -2.36
N VAL A 100 -20.31 -2.82 -1.87
CA VAL A 100 -18.90 -2.57 -2.23
C VAL A 100 -18.05 -3.81 -1.95
N ASP A 101 -18.23 -4.46 -0.80
CA ASP A 101 -17.46 -5.65 -0.43
C ASP A 101 -17.72 -6.84 -1.36
N GLN A 102 -18.97 -7.04 -1.79
CA GLN A 102 -19.31 -8.07 -2.78
C GLN A 102 -18.70 -7.76 -4.15
N ILE A 103 -18.70 -6.48 -4.55
CA ILE A 103 -18.03 -6.06 -5.79
C ILE A 103 -16.53 -6.35 -5.67
N LYS A 104 -15.87 -5.95 -4.57
CA LYS A 104 -14.43 -6.22 -4.31
C LYS A 104 -14.11 -7.72 -4.47
N GLN A 105 -14.93 -8.59 -3.89
CA GLN A 105 -14.78 -10.05 -3.96
C GLN A 105 -14.96 -10.66 -5.36
N THR A 106 -15.59 -9.94 -6.28
CA THR A 106 -15.89 -10.43 -7.63
C THR A 106 -15.16 -9.64 -8.72
N LEU A 107 -14.23 -8.75 -8.33
CA LEU A 107 -13.46 -7.96 -9.27
C LEU A 107 -12.62 -8.86 -10.19
N ILE A 108 -12.81 -8.68 -11.50
CA ILE A 108 -12.09 -9.36 -12.56
C ILE A 108 -11.67 -8.34 -13.62
N GLY A 109 -10.44 -8.45 -14.10
CA GLY A 109 -9.94 -7.65 -15.21
C GLY A 109 -8.44 -7.41 -15.09
N ASN A 110 -7.97 -6.27 -15.56
CA ASN A 110 -6.54 -5.98 -15.61
C ASN A 110 -6.26 -4.49 -15.48
N GLY A 111 -5.01 -4.16 -15.17
CA GLY A 111 -4.54 -2.79 -15.17
C GLY A 111 -3.04 -2.70 -15.27
N GLN A 112 -2.55 -1.48 -15.44
CA GLN A 112 -1.14 -1.15 -15.48
C GLN A 112 -0.94 0.24 -14.90
N PHE A 113 0.21 0.45 -14.29
CA PHE A 113 0.59 1.73 -13.71
C PHE A 113 2.06 2.01 -13.96
N SER A 114 2.38 3.29 -14.02
CA SER A 114 3.74 3.80 -13.99
C SER A 114 3.81 5.07 -13.18
N PHE A 115 4.88 5.21 -12.42
CA PHE A 115 5.23 6.41 -11.69
C PHE A 115 6.61 6.84 -12.14
N THR A 116 6.81 8.15 -12.28
CA THR A 116 8.11 8.77 -12.55
C THR A 116 8.43 9.79 -11.46
N ASP A 117 9.71 9.87 -11.13
CA ASP A 117 10.28 10.87 -10.21
C ASP A 117 9.49 10.96 -8.89
N GLY A 118 9.49 9.86 -8.15
CA GLY A 118 8.68 9.69 -6.95
C GLY A 118 9.47 9.24 -5.74
N ALA A 119 8.76 9.09 -4.63
CA ALA A 119 9.32 8.55 -3.40
C ALA A 119 8.27 7.78 -2.61
N LEU A 120 8.71 6.70 -1.97
CA LEU A 120 7.96 6.00 -0.94
C LEU A 120 8.31 6.62 0.41
N GLN A 121 7.36 7.25 1.07
CA GLN A 121 7.52 7.83 2.41
C GLN A 121 7.32 6.75 3.48
N GLY A 122 8.00 6.89 4.62
CA GLY A 122 7.91 5.96 5.74
C GLY A 122 8.84 4.76 5.66
N VAL A 123 9.56 4.55 4.55
CA VAL A 123 10.50 3.43 4.39
C VAL A 123 11.79 3.91 3.74
N ASN A 124 12.93 3.71 4.40
CA ASN A 124 14.26 3.90 3.80
C ASN A 124 14.96 2.54 3.63
N ILE A 125 14.77 1.92 2.45
CA ILE A 125 15.26 0.57 2.16
C ILE A 125 16.80 0.51 2.25
N ALA A 126 17.49 1.55 1.76
CA ALA A 126 18.95 1.59 1.80
C ALA A 126 19.48 1.66 3.24
N GLU A 127 18.85 2.44 4.11
CA GLU A 127 19.17 2.50 5.53
C GLU A 127 18.90 1.17 6.23
N SER A 128 17.74 0.54 5.97
CA SER A 128 17.42 -0.79 6.51
C SER A 128 18.47 -1.83 6.15
N ILE A 129 18.96 -1.82 4.90
CA ILE A 129 20.04 -2.71 4.46
C ILE A 129 21.34 -2.44 5.21
N ARG A 130 21.74 -1.17 5.38
CA ARG A 130 22.96 -0.81 6.12
C ARG A 130 22.88 -1.25 7.59
N LYS A 131 21.74 -1.00 8.24
CA LYS A 131 21.48 -1.42 9.62
C LYS A 131 21.54 -2.94 9.76
N ALA A 132 20.95 -3.69 8.82
CA ALA A 132 21.05 -5.14 8.78
C ALA A 132 22.50 -5.61 8.61
N LYS A 133 23.27 -5.01 7.70
CA LYS A 133 24.70 -5.33 7.50
C LYS A 133 25.52 -5.11 8.79
N ALA A 134 25.33 -3.98 9.46
CA ALA A 134 26.04 -3.67 10.70
C ALA A 134 25.68 -4.66 11.82
N ALA A 135 24.40 -4.97 11.98
CA ALA A 135 23.93 -5.96 12.96
C ALA A 135 24.55 -7.35 12.72
N LEU A 136 24.60 -7.81 11.46
CA LEU A 136 25.25 -9.08 11.10
C LEU A 136 26.76 -9.08 11.36
N LYS A 137 27.42 -7.92 11.27
CA LYS A 137 28.84 -7.79 11.58
C LYS A 137 29.13 -7.68 13.08
N GLY A 138 28.12 -7.50 13.92
CA GLY A 138 28.26 -7.15 15.34
C GLY A 138 28.71 -5.71 15.56
N GLU A 139 28.57 -4.86 14.54
CA GLU A 139 28.92 -3.45 14.59
C GLU A 139 27.78 -2.63 15.18
N LYS A 140 28.10 -1.48 15.77
CA LYS A 140 27.11 -0.54 16.26
C LYS A 140 26.22 -0.10 15.09
N LEU A 141 24.90 -0.17 15.27
CA LEU A 141 23.96 0.30 14.25
C LEU A 141 24.29 1.75 13.88
N PRO A 142 24.49 2.05 12.58
CA PRO A 142 24.80 3.41 12.16
C PRO A 142 23.62 4.30 12.51
N ALA A 143 23.90 5.38 13.23
CA ALA A 143 22.93 6.46 13.39
C ALA A 143 22.71 7.09 12.03
N SER A 144 21.45 7.19 11.58
CA SER A 144 21.10 7.88 10.36
C SER A 144 20.08 8.96 10.65
N ASN A 145 20.38 10.17 10.22
CA ASN A 145 19.41 11.27 10.13
C ASN A 145 18.82 11.34 8.72
N ALA A 146 19.00 10.30 7.91
CA ALA A 146 18.45 10.26 6.57
C ALA A 146 16.92 10.34 6.65
N PRO A 147 16.27 11.04 5.71
CA PRO A 147 14.82 11.01 5.61
C PRO A 147 14.33 9.56 5.51
N LEU A 148 13.25 9.26 6.22
CA LEU A 148 12.62 7.94 6.18
C LEU A 148 11.80 7.81 4.88
N LYS A 149 12.50 7.78 3.75
CA LYS A 149 11.92 7.62 2.42
C LYS A 149 12.86 6.89 1.49
N THR A 150 12.29 6.32 0.43
CA THR A 150 13.03 5.70 -0.66
C THR A 150 12.63 6.38 -1.95
N ASP A 151 13.53 7.22 -2.48
CA ASP A 151 13.35 7.87 -3.78
C ASP A 151 13.48 6.86 -4.92
N PHE A 152 12.72 7.06 -6.01
CA PHE A 152 12.78 6.27 -7.23
C PHE A 152 12.61 7.15 -8.47
N SER A 153 13.35 6.82 -9.52
CA SER A 153 13.19 7.42 -10.87
C SER A 153 12.00 6.83 -11.62
N SER A 154 11.73 5.54 -11.42
CA SER A 154 10.61 4.86 -12.05
C SER A 154 10.08 3.74 -11.16
N LEU A 155 8.75 3.58 -11.14
CA LEU A 155 8.05 2.44 -10.57
C LEU A 155 6.98 2.02 -11.57
N THR A 156 7.00 0.77 -12.02
CA THR A 156 6.05 0.26 -13.03
C THR A 156 5.52 -1.11 -12.66
N GLY A 157 4.34 -1.44 -13.13
CA GLY A 157 3.80 -2.79 -13.04
C GLY A 157 2.48 -2.95 -13.77
N SER A 158 2.10 -4.19 -14.00
CA SER A 158 0.79 -4.59 -14.51
C SER A 158 0.16 -5.63 -13.60
N PHE A 159 -1.15 -5.73 -13.61
CA PHE A 159 -1.86 -6.69 -12.79
C PHE A 159 -3.06 -7.29 -13.49
N THR A 160 -3.41 -8.49 -13.06
CA THR A 160 -4.70 -9.12 -13.34
C THR A 160 -5.48 -9.28 -12.04
N ALA A 161 -6.74 -8.91 -12.05
CA ALA A 161 -7.67 -9.15 -10.94
C ALA A 161 -8.47 -10.42 -11.25
N THR A 162 -8.59 -11.34 -10.29
CA THR A 162 -9.49 -12.49 -10.36
C THR A 162 -10.14 -12.68 -9.00
N ASN A 163 -11.46 -12.51 -8.92
CA ASN A 163 -12.23 -12.63 -7.68
C ASN A 163 -11.66 -11.77 -6.53
N GLY A 164 -11.29 -10.52 -6.84
CA GLY A 164 -10.72 -9.60 -5.87
C GLY A 164 -9.25 -9.84 -5.50
N ILE A 165 -8.61 -10.88 -6.05
CA ILE A 165 -7.17 -11.10 -5.89
C ILE A 165 -6.45 -10.44 -7.05
N ILE A 166 -5.61 -9.46 -6.72
CA ILE A 166 -4.70 -8.78 -7.66
C ILE A 166 -3.42 -9.59 -7.74
N ASP A 167 -3.07 -10.04 -8.93
CA ASP A 167 -1.83 -10.76 -9.25
C ASP A 167 -0.96 -9.85 -10.12
N ASN A 168 0.25 -9.57 -9.65
CA ASN A 168 1.22 -8.69 -10.32
C ASN A 168 2.59 -9.35 -10.30
N GLN A 169 3.16 -9.58 -11.48
CA GLN A 169 4.34 -10.43 -11.67
C GLN A 169 5.54 -9.67 -12.27
N ASP A 170 5.38 -8.37 -12.52
CA ASP A 170 6.32 -7.54 -13.28
C ASP A 170 6.56 -6.17 -12.60
N LEU A 171 6.39 -6.08 -11.28
CA LEU A 171 6.73 -4.85 -10.56
C LEU A 171 8.22 -4.57 -10.72
N LEU A 172 8.54 -3.35 -11.13
CA LEU A 172 9.89 -2.88 -11.28
C LEU A 172 10.02 -1.50 -10.64
N VAL A 173 11.00 -1.35 -9.74
CA VAL A 173 11.37 -0.05 -9.15
C VAL A 173 12.83 0.23 -9.46
N MET A 174 13.08 1.41 -9.98
CA MET A 174 14.40 1.91 -10.34
C MET A 174 14.71 3.14 -9.50
N SER A 175 15.65 3.02 -8.56
CA SER A 175 16.19 4.16 -7.81
C SER A 175 17.68 4.41 -8.13
N PRO A 176 18.27 5.52 -7.66
CA PRO A 176 19.70 5.79 -7.87
C PRO A 176 20.62 4.69 -7.30
N LEU A 177 20.22 4.03 -6.22
CA LEU A 177 21.04 3.03 -5.53
C LEU A 177 20.51 1.59 -5.68
N LEU A 178 19.22 1.42 -5.97
CA LEU A 178 18.53 0.14 -5.95
C LEU A 178 17.83 -0.16 -7.28
N ARG A 179 17.74 -1.44 -7.59
CA ARG A 179 16.79 -2.02 -8.53
C ARG A 179 15.95 -3.02 -7.76
N ILE A 180 14.65 -2.94 -7.88
CA ILE A 180 13.73 -3.84 -7.16
C ILE A 180 12.82 -4.48 -8.18
N ASN A 181 12.85 -5.81 -8.25
CA ASN A 181 11.89 -6.58 -9.03
C ASN A 181 10.91 -7.24 -8.06
N GLY A 182 9.63 -7.20 -8.38
CA GLY A 182 8.58 -7.70 -7.51
C GLY A 182 7.59 -8.60 -8.24
N ALA A 183 7.10 -9.60 -7.53
CA ALA A 183 6.04 -10.49 -7.99
C ALA A 183 5.25 -11.00 -6.79
N GLY A 184 3.92 -11.05 -6.90
CA GLY A 184 3.06 -11.54 -5.83
C GLY A 184 1.60 -11.19 -6.00
N LYS A 185 0.86 -11.38 -4.89
CA LYS A 185 -0.59 -11.23 -4.85
C LYS A 185 -1.02 -10.30 -3.73
N VAL A 186 -2.12 -9.62 -3.98
CA VAL A 186 -2.84 -8.80 -3.01
C VAL A 186 -4.31 -9.24 -2.99
N ASP A 187 -4.81 -9.64 -1.83
CA ASP A 187 -6.20 -10.02 -1.60
C ASP A 187 -6.96 -8.76 -1.15
N LEU A 188 -7.72 -8.11 -2.04
CA LEU A 188 -8.47 -6.89 -1.69
C LEU A 188 -9.56 -7.14 -0.65
N PRO A 189 -10.35 -8.24 -0.72
CA PRO A 189 -11.35 -8.55 0.31
C PRO A 189 -10.78 -8.75 1.72
N LYS A 190 -9.60 -9.35 1.85
CA LYS A 190 -8.96 -9.61 3.14
C LYS A 190 -7.84 -8.62 3.48
N GLU A 191 -7.62 -7.63 2.62
CA GLU A 191 -6.53 -6.68 2.69
C GLU A 191 -5.16 -7.34 2.86
N GLY A 192 -5.01 -8.55 2.32
CA GLY A 192 -3.86 -9.41 2.51
C GLY A 192 -2.77 -9.14 1.48
N ILE A 193 -1.51 -9.13 1.93
CA ILE A 193 -0.33 -9.03 1.07
C ILE A 193 0.41 -10.36 1.12
N ASP A 194 0.78 -10.90 -0.04
CA ASP A 194 1.82 -11.93 -0.18
C ASP A 194 2.69 -11.59 -1.38
N TYR A 195 3.80 -10.92 -1.13
CA TYR A 195 4.58 -10.26 -2.16
C TYR A 195 6.07 -10.53 -2.00
N GLY A 196 6.71 -11.00 -3.08
CA GLY A 196 8.15 -11.25 -3.14
C GLY A 196 8.86 -10.11 -3.87
N LEU A 197 9.92 -9.59 -3.26
CA LEU A 197 10.79 -8.56 -3.83
C LEU A 197 12.23 -9.09 -3.93
N LYS A 198 12.91 -8.73 -5.00
CA LYS A 198 14.35 -8.93 -5.20
C LYS A 198 15.00 -7.57 -5.30
N VAL A 199 15.74 -7.18 -4.26
CA VAL A 199 16.40 -5.88 -4.17
C VAL A 199 17.87 -6.04 -4.54
N VAL A 200 18.28 -5.42 -5.64
CA VAL A 200 19.67 -5.39 -6.13
C VAL A 200 20.27 -4.02 -5.89
N ILE A 201 21.47 -3.98 -5.31
CA ILE A 201 22.20 -2.73 -5.10
C ILE A 201 23.08 -2.48 -6.34
N VAL A 202 22.81 -1.39 -7.06
CA VAL A 202 23.46 -1.07 -8.34
C VAL A 202 24.41 0.11 -8.28
N GLY A 203 24.31 0.96 -7.26
CA GLY A 203 25.08 2.20 -7.14
C GLY A 203 26.03 2.22 -5.94
N THR A 204 27.12 3.00 -6.06
CA THR A 204 27.89 3.50 -4.90
C THR A 204 27.21 4.77 -4.38
N SER A 205 27.04 4.93 -3.06
CA SER A 205 26.72 6.22 -2.45
C SER A 205 27.92 7.18 -2.49
N LYS A 206 28.45 7.51 -3.68
CA LYS A 206 29.43 8.61 -3.80
C LYS A 206 28.67 9.93 -3.58
N GLY A 207 28.76 10.47 -2.37
CA GLY A 207 28.17 11.78 -2.01
C GLY A 207 27.27 11.79 -0.76
N GLN A 208 27.00 10.65 -0.13
CA GLN A 208 26.21 10.57 1.11
C GLN A 208 26.99 9.96 2.29
N GLY A 209 28.31 10.22 2.35
CA GLY A 209 29.10 9.97 3.57
C GLY A 209 29.16 8.52 4.06
N GLY A 210 29.36 7.53 3.18
CA GLY A 210 29.63 6.18 3.64
C GLY A 210 29.98 5.20 2.53
N THR A 211 31.18 4.63 2.63
CA THR A 211 31.76 3.50 1.87
C THR A 211 31.03 2.16 2.04
N ASP A 212 29.79 2.12 2.55
CA ASP A 212 29.27 0.93 3.22
C ASP A 212 28.41 -0.02 2.37
N LEU A 213 27.95 0.40 1.18
CA LEU A 213 27.17 -0.47 0.28
C LEU A 213 27.99 -1.01 -0.90
N ASP A 214 29.26 -0.60 -1.03
CA ASP A 214 30.11 -1.00 -2.15
C ASP A 214 30.36 -2.52 -2.15
N ASP A 215 30.58 -3.10 -0.97
CA ASP A 215 30.71 -4.56 -0.78
C ASP A 215 29.45 -5.34 -1.16
N LEU A 216 28.29 -4.67 -1.25
CA LEU A 216 27.00 -5.29 -1.54
C LEU A 216 26.53 -5.03 -2.96
N LYS A 217 27.36 -4.40 -3.81
CA LYS A 217 27.04 -4.21 -5.22
C LYS A 217 26.82 -5.55 -5.92
N GLY A 218 25.70 -5.65 -6.64
CA GLY A 218 25.31 -6.88 -7.31
C GLY A 218 24.73 -7.96 -6.37
N LEU A 219 24.72 -7.74 -5.04
CA LEU A 219 23.99 -8.59 -4.12
C LEU A 219 22.49 -8.43 -4.36
N THR A 220 21.81 -9.56 -4.54
CA THR A 220 20.36 -9.62 -4.63
C THR A 220 19.81 -10.04 -3.27
N ILE A 221 19.00 -9.18 -2.65
CA ILE A 221 18.35 -9.42 -1.35
C ILE A 221 16.88 -9.82 -1.61
N PRO A 222 16.51 -11.09 -1.38
CA PRO A 222 15.13 -11.53 -1.41
C PRO A 222 14.40 -11.06 -0.16
N VAL A 223 13.34 -10.29 -0.35
CA VAL A 223 12.46 -9.79 0.71
C VAL A 223 11.05 -10.32 0.44
N LYS A 224 10.43 -10.91 1.45
CA LYS A 224 9.03 -11.34 1.39
C LYS A 224 8.18 -10.44 2.29
N ILE A 225 7.14 -9.83 1.73
CA ILE A 225 6.17 -9.01 2.44
C ILE A 225 4.90 -9.81 2.60
N THR A 226 4.49 -10.04 3.84
CA THR A 226 3.21 -10.69 4.17
C THR A 226 2.39 -9.81 5.11
N GLY A 227 1.19 -10.23 5.51
CA GLY A 227 0.37 -9.51 6.49
C GLY A 227 -0.76 -8.73 5.83
N THR A 228 -1.20 -7.65 6.47
CA THR A 228 -2.29 -6.80 5.97
C THR A 228 -1.77 -5.45 5.46
N PHE A 229 -2.61 -4.66 4.80
CA PHE A 229 -2.27 -3.30 4.38
C PHE A 229 -1.83 -2.39 5.54
N ASP A 230 -2.50 -2.51 6.69
CA ASP A 230 -2.18 -1.74 7.89
C ASP A 230 -0.97 -2.27 8.66
N GLN A 231 -0.69 -3.57 8.55
CA GLN A 231 0.38 -4.24 9.28
C GLN A 231 1.20 -5.14 8.36
N PRO A 232 1.96 -4.55 7.40
CA PRO A 232 2.85 -5.31 6.56
C PRO A 232 4.00 -5.88 7.40
N LYS A 233 4.35 -7.13 7.12
CA LYS A 233 5.41 -7.91 7.78
C LYS A 233 6.46 -8.28 6.74
N PRO A 234 7.42 -7.40 6.45
CA PRO A 234 8.54 -7.73 5.60
C PRO A 234 9.55 -8.61 6.34
N THR A 235 10.03 -9.61 5.63
CA THR A 235 11.02 -10.59 6.10
C THR A 235 12.08 -10.77 5.04
N VAL A 236 13.32 -11.02 5.45
CA VAL A 236 14.43 -11.29 4.52
C VAL A 236 14.67 -12.79 4.52
N ASP A 237 14.73 -13.41 3.33
CA ASP A 237 15.01 -14.84 3.21
C ASP A 237 16.53 -15.08 3.22
N ILE A 238 17.08 -15.13 4.43
CA ILE A 238 18.53 -15.30 4.64
C ILE A 238 18.99 -16.72 4.20
N ALA A 239 18.12 -17.71 4.29
CA ALA A 239 18.43 -19.08 3.88
C ALA A 239 18.63 -19.17 2.36
N ASN A 240 17.82 -18.48 1.57
CA ASN A 240 18.00 -18.41 0.13
C ASN A 240 19.16 -17.49 -0.29
N LEU A 241 19.45 -16.42 0.46
CA LEU A 241 20.68 -15.63 0.26
C LEU A 241 21.95 -16.47 0.34
N LEU A 242 22.05 -17.32 1.36
CA LEU A 242 23.17 -18.23 1.58
C LEU A 242 23.31 -19.31 0.49
N LYS A 243 22.18 -19.76 -0.08
CA LYS A 243 22.13 -20.79 -1.11
C LYS A 243 22.39 -20.25 -2.52
N GLU A 244 21.82 -19.09 -2.89
CA GLU A 244 21.97 -18.49 -4.21
C GLU A 244 23.35 -17.83 -4.41
N GLN A 245 23.98 -17.33 -3.34
CA GLN A 245 25.30 -16.67 -3.39
C GLN A 245 26.42 -17.54 -2.81
N ALA A 246 26.28 -18.85 -2.95
CA ALA A 246 27.20 -19.89 -2.50
C ALA A 246 28.57 -19.88 -3.22
N THR A 247 29.29 -18.76 -3.21
CA THR A 247 30.75 -18.73 -3.39
C THR A 247 31.42 -18.94 -2.02
N GLU A 248 32.44 -19.79 -1.95
CA GLU A 248 33.10 -20.24 -0.70
C GLU A 248 33.61 -19.09 0.19
N GLU A 249 33.93 -17.92 -0.37
CA GLU A 249 34.37 -16.72 0.36
C GLU A 249 33.23 -15.98 1.09
N MET A 250 31.99 -16.10 0.61
CA MET A 250 30.82 -15.46 1.22
C MET A 250 30.16 -16.39 2.23
N LYS A 251 30.15 -17.70 1.97
CA LYS A 251 29.71 -18.73 2.91
C LYS A 251 30.50 -18.68 4.21
N SER A 252 31.83 -18.60 4.16
CA SER A 252 32.66 -18.50 5.37
C SER A 252 32.35 -17.24 6.19
N LYS A 253 32.21 -16.07 5.53
CA LYS A 253 31.91 -14.81 6.23
C LYS A 253 30.50 -14.71 6.82
N ILE A 254 29.52 -15.38 6.22
CA ILE A 254 28.13 -15.34 6.66
C ILE A 254 27.83 -16.51 7.62
N ALA A 255 28.32 -17.72 7.35
CA ALA A 255 28.07 -18.92 8.17
C ALA A 255 28.73 -18.82 9.55
N ASP A 256 29.99 -18.38 9.64
CA ASP A 256 30.70 -18.21 10.94
C ASP A 256 30.01 -17.19 11.88
N LYS A 257 29.12 -16.34 11.35
CA LYS A 257 28.41 -15.32 12.13
C LYS A 257 26.91 -15.58 12.31
N LEU A 258 26.33 -16.47 11.51
CA LEU A 258 24.89 -16.77 11.56
C LEU A 258 24.53 -17.89 12.54
N GLU A 259 25.42 -18.87 12.73
CA GLU A 259 25.10 -20.09 13.49
C GLU A 259 24.92 -19.82 15.00
N ASP A 260 25.50 -18.74 15.53
CA ASP A 260 25.54 -18.49 16.99
C ASP A 260 24.42 -17.60 17.55
N LYS A 261 23.66 -16.82 16.76
CA LYS A 261 22.79 -15.74 17.35
C LYS A 261 21.44 -15.40 16.69
N LEU A 262 20.97 -16.10 15.65
CA LEU A 262 19.92 -15.53 14.78
C LEU A 262 18.57 -16.28 14.69
N GLY A 263 18.19 -17.00 15.75
CA GLY A 263 16.86 -17.63 15.82
C GLY A 263 15.70 -16.68 16.14
N SER A 264 15.94 -15.57 16.85
CA SER A 264 14.85 -14.81 17.52
C SER A 264 14.91 -13.29 17.44
N ASP A 265 16.08 -12.66 17.23
CA ASP A 265 16.23 -11.20 17.38
C ASP A 265 15.96 -10.36 16.12
N LEU A 266 16.15 -10.92 14.92
CA LEU A 266 15.95 -10.15 13.67
C LEU A 266 14.47 -9.85 13.37
N GLY A 267 13.55 -10.75 13.76
CA GLY A 267 12.12 -10.51 13.59
C GLY A 267 11.61 -9.35 14.45
N GLY A 268 12.14 -9.21 15.67
CA GLY A 268 11.80 -8.12 16.58
C GLY A 268 12.37 -6.77 16.14
N LEU A 269 13.60 -6.75 15.61
CA LEU A 269 14.26 -5.52 15.18
C LEU A 269 13.71 -5.00 13.85
N LEU A 270 13.34 -5.85 12.91
CA LEU A 270 12.66 -5.40 11.69
C LEU A 270 11.21 -4.96 11.95
N GLY A 271 10.49 -5.62 12.86
CA GLY A 271 9.16 -5.15 13.29
C GLY A 271 9.20 -3.80 14.01
N GLY A 272 10.19 -3.59 14.89
CA GLY A 272 10.35 -2.33 15.63
C GLY A 272 10.82 -1.14 14.76
N VAL A 273 11.69 -1.38 13.78
CA VAL A 273 12.22 -0.33 12.89
C VAL A 273 11.25 0.01 11.75
N LEU A 274 10.27 -0.86 11.47
CA LEU A 274 9.23 -0.65 10.46
C LEU A 274 7.85 -0.29 11.04
N GLY A 275 7.81 0.12 12.32
CA GLY A 275 6.67 0.84 12.88
C GLY A 275 5.53 -0.02 13.43
N THR A 276 5.77 -1.23 13.93
CA THR A 276 4.74 -1.91 14.74
C THR A 276 4.81 -1.42 16.18
N LYS A 277 3.90 -0.52 16.58
CA LYS A 277 3.62 -0.26 18.00
C LYS A 277 3.10 -1.56 18.63
N LYS A 278 3.90 -2.16 19.50
CA LYS A 278 3.51 -3.30 20.34
C LYS A 278 2.76 -2.73 21.56
N SER A 279 1.45 -2.92 21.60
CA SER A 279 0.68 -2.71 22.82
C SER A 279 1.04 -3.83 23.80
N GLU A 280 1.46 -3.45 25.00
CA GLU A 280 1.76 -4.35 26.11
C GLU A 280 0.50 -5.15 26.45
N THR A 281 0.64 -6.47 26.58
CA THR A 281 -0.38 -7.33 27.19
C THR A 281 0.23 -7.90 28.45
N THR A 282 -0.15 -7.31 29.57
CA THR A 282 0.13 -7.79 30.91
C THR A 282 -0.68 -9.06 31.17
N SER A 283 -0.01 -10.06 31.71
CA SER A 283 -0.52 -11.36 32.12
C SER A 283 -1.77 -11.28 33.00
N ALA A 284 -2.73 -12.17 32.80
CA ALA A 284 -3.75 -12.48 33.80
C ALA A 284 -4.25 -13.93 33.66
N GLU A 285 -4.19 -14.67 34.77
CA GLU A 285 -5.05 -15.81 35.10
C GLU A 285 -5.02 -16.02 36.63
N PRO A 286 -5.97 -16.74 37.27
CA PRO A 286 -7.32 -16.27 37.60
C PRO A 286 -7.66 -16.43 39.11
N ALA A 287 -8.76 -15.83 39.58
CA ALA A 287 -9.46 -16.27 40.79
C ALA A 287 -10.93 -15.81 40.82
N SER A 288 -11.78 -16.71 41.33
CA SER A 288 -13.25 -16.69 41.31
C SER A 288 -13.87 -16.12 42.60
N GLN A 289 -15.20 -15.86 42.51
CA GLN A 289 -16.27 -15.84 43.54
C GLN A 289 -16.78 -14.51 44.14
N SER A 290 -17.99 -14.16 43.68
CA SER A 290 -19.26 -13.97 44.42
C SER A 290 -19.34 -13.10 45.69
N ALA A 291 -20.18 -12.06 45.69
CA ALA A 291 -21.39 -11.89 46.54
C ALA A 291 -22.04 -10.48 46.41
N GLU A 292 -23.36 -10.46 46.61
CA GLU A 292 -24.36 -9.36 46.52
C GLU A 292 -24.12 -8.12 47.40
N ALA A 293 -24.61 -6.94 46.94
CA ALA A 293 -25.80 -6.26 47.50
C ALA A 293 -25.94 -4.80 46.97
N GLU A 294 -27.17 -4.47 46.57
CA GLU A 294 -27.69 -3.13 46.24
C GLU A 294 -27.97 -2.31 47.54
N PRO A 295 -28.15 -0.96 47.52
CA PRO A 295 -29.36 -0.37 46.93
C PRO A 295 -29.22 1.00 46.22
N SER A 296 -30.23 1.21 45.36
CA SER A 296 -30.77 2.37 44.64
C SER A 296 -30.51 3.80 45.14
N GLN A 297 -30.23 4.72 44.20
CA GLN A 297 -30.83 6.06 44.13
C GLN A 297 -31.02 6.55 42.67
N GLU A 298 -32.01 7.42 42.51
CA GLU A 298 -32.79 7.85 41.32
C GLU A 298 -32.08 8.60 40.16
N GLN A 299 -32.81 8.60 39.03
CA GLN A 299 -32.60 9.16 37.68
C GLN A 299 -32.26 10.67 37.63
N LYS A 300 -31.53 11.22 36.62
CA LYS A 300 -31.91 11.50 35.20
C LYS A 300 -30.78 12.37 34.54
N PRO A 301 -30.75 12.67 33.22
CA PRO A 301 -30.98 11.90 31.99
C PRO A 301 -29.71 11.77 31.10
N ALA A 302 -29.85 10.95 30.05
CA ALA A 302 -28.90 10.72 28.97
C ALA A 302 -28.38 11.99 28.26
N GLN A 303 -27.07 12.05 28.05
CA GLN A 303 -26.46 12.87 27.01
C GLN A 303 -26.58 12.11 25.69
N GLU A 304 -27.36 12.67 24.76
CA GLU A 304 -27.32 12.33 23.35
C GLU A 304 -25.90 12.61 22.81
N GLU A 305 -25.24 11.57 22.31
CA GLU A 305 -24.14 11.75 21.36
C GLU A 305 -24.72 12.48 20.12
N PRO A 306 -24.07 13.54 19.60
CA PRO A 306 -24.56 14.21 18.42
C PRO A 306 -24.55 13.22 17.26
N ALA A 307 -25.72 12.98 16.67
CA ALA A 307 -25.89 12.25 15.43
C ALA A 307 -24.92 12.80 14.38
N GLU A 308 -24.06 11.94 13.84
CA GLU A 308 -23.15 12.31 12.76
C GLU A 308 -23.93 12.96 11.61
N SER A 309 -23.43 14.11 11.13
CA SER A 309 -24.01 14.80 9.99
C SER A 309 -24.09 13.84 8.79
N PRO A 310 -25.16 13.88 7.97
CA PRO A 310 -25.25 13.10 6.73
C PRO A 310 -24.01 13.24 5.83
N GLU A 311 -23.31 14.37 5.91
CA GLU A 311 -22.04 14.62 5.21
C GLU A 311 -20.88 13.75 5.72
N ASP A 312 -20.84 13.45 7.02
CA ASP A 312 -19.78 12.64 7.63
C ASP A 312 -20.02 11.14 7.39
N ILE A 313 -21.29 10.72 7.32
CA ILE A 313 -21.67 9.36 6.88
C ILE A 313 -21.29 9.14 5.41
N LEU A 314 -21.49 10.15 4.54
CA LEU A 314 -21.10 10.10 3.13
C LEU A 314 -19.58 10.09 2.95
N LYS A 315 -18.84 10.89 3.73
CA LYS A 315 -17.37 10.88 3.73
C LYS A 315 -16.82 9.53 4.21
N ASN A 316 -17.39 8.96 5.27
CA ASN A 316 -16.97 7.67 5.81
C ASN A 316 -17.25 6.52 4.83
N LYS A 317 -18.39 6.55 4.10
CA LYS A 317 -18.69 5.58 3.04
C LYS A 317 -17.87 5.75 1.77
N PHE A 318 -17.35 6.95 1.49
CA PHE A 318 -16.45 7.18 0.36
C PHE A 318 -15.00 6.83 0.69
N LYS A 319 -14.57 7.02 1.95
CA LYS A 319 -13.25 6.57 2.41
C LYS A 319 -13.08 5.06 2.38
N SER A 320 -14.15 4.28 2.53
CA SER A 320 -14.06 2.82 2.39
C SER A 320 -14.01 2.32 0.94
N LEU A 321 -14.03 3.23 -0.05
CA LEU A 321 -13.91 2.91 -1.49
C LEU A 321 -12.47 2.98 -2.00
N PHE A 322 -11.53 3.59 -1.26
CA PHE A 322 -10.14 3.83 -1.64
C PHE A 322 -9.19 3.51 -0.50
#